data_AF-A0A365YW19-F1
#
_entry.id   AF-A0A365YW19-F1
#
_cell.length_a   1.000
_cell.length_b   1.000
_cell.length_c   1.000
_cell.angle_alpha   90.00
_cell.angle_beta   90.00
_cell.angle_gamma   90.00
#
_symmetry.space_group_name_H-M   'P 1'
#
loop_
_entity.id
_entity.type
_entity.pdbx_description
1 polymer ?
#
loop_
_entity_poly.entity_id
_entity_poly.type
_entity_poly.pdbx_seq_one_letter_code
_entity_poly.pdbx_strand_id
1 'polypeptide(L)'
;MATAPGDAGPRDAGRPTPRDGSLRGALAGVTADTQRLFRQEIELAKAEARQEAASAALAAGLFGGAGFAACMVAVLGSLAGAFGLAHVMDAAFAALVVAGAWLVIGAALFAAGRARARALSARPPGTRTGETREEETP
;
A
#
# COMPACT_ATOMS: atom_id res chain seq x y z
N MET A 1 -81.68 43.04 21.75
CA MET A 1 -81.27 41.83 21.02
C MET A 1 -80.06 42.20 20.16
N ALA A 2 -78.85 41.88 20.61
CA ALA A 2 -77.66 41.63 19.78
C ALA A 2 -76.52 41.21 20.72
N THR A 3 -76.10 39.96 20.56
CA THR A 3 -75.08 39.21 21.29
C THR A 3 -73.65 39.51 20.80
N ALA A 4 -72.66 39.20 21.63
CA ALA A 4 -71.20 39.40 21.50
C ALA A 4 -70.54 38.76 20.24
N PRO A 5 -69.23 38.99 19.95
CA PRO A 5 -68.12 38.28 20.62
C PRO A 5 -66.88 39.19 20.86
N GLY A 6 -65.98 38.94 21.79
CA GLY A 6 -65.14 37.75 21.92
C GLY A 6 -63.68 38.22 21.99
N ASP A 7 -63.19 38.29 23.22
CA ASP A 7 -61.80 38.39 23.64
C ASP A 7 -60.86 37.47 22.85
N ALA A 8 -60.09 38.07 21.95
CA ALA A 8 -58.96 37.42 21.29
C ALA A 8 -57.80 37.29 22.30
N GLY A 9 -57.74 36.16 23.00
CA GLY A 9 -56.56 35.78 23.77
C GLY A 9 -55.31 35.69 22.89
N PRO A 10 -54.09 35.82 23.47
CA PRO A 10 -52.84 35.83 22.72
C PRO A 10 -52.73 34.56 21.88
N ARG A 11 -52.53 34.74 20.57
CA ARG A 11 -52.27 33.64 19.64
C ARG A 11 -51.11 32.80 20.19
N ASP A 12 -51.36 31.49 20.35
CA ASP A 12 -50.36 30.43 20.55
C ASP A 12 -49.46 30.36 19.32
N ALA A 13 -48.61 31.38 19.14
CA ALA A 13 -47.62 31.44 18.09
C ALA A 13 -46.37 30.71 18.61
N GLY A 14 -46.23 29.44 18.24
CA GLY A 14 -44.92 28.79 18.19
C GLY A 14 -44.75 27.48 18.95
N ARG A 15 -45.80 26.69 19.22
CA ARG A 15 -45.57 25.31 19.67
C ARG A 15 -45.22 24.46 18.44
N PRO A 16 -43.96 23.97 18.28
CA PRO A 16 -43.56 23.19 17.11
C PRO A 16 -44.47 21.97 16.98
N THR A 17 -44.98 21.72 15.78
CA THR A 17 -45.86 20.57 15.58
C THR A 17 -45.05 19.28 15.73
N PRO A 18 -45.62 18.20 16.30
CA PRO A 18 -44.90 16.93 16.50
C PRO A 18 -44.25 16.35 15.23
N ARG A 19 -44.80 16.70 14.05
CA ARG A 19 -44.32 16.26 12.74
C ARG A 19 -42.98 16.88 12.35
N ASP A 20 -42.79 18.17 12.63
CA ASP A 20 -41.55 18.91 12.35
C ASP A 20 -40.40 18.42 13.23
N GLY A 21 -40.70 18.04 14.47
CA GLY A 21 -39.74 17.42 15.39
C GLY A 21 -39.27 16.04 14.92
N SER A 22 -40.18 15.22 14.36
CA SER A 22 -39.88 13.88 13.85
C SER A 22 -38.98 13.91 12.60
N LEU A 23 -39.27 14.78 11.63
CA LEU A 23 -38.43 14.97 10.43
C LEU A 23 -37.03 15.50 10.78
N ARG A 24 -36.96 16.44 11.72
CA ARG A 24 -35.68 16.97 12.23
C ARG A 24 -34.87 15.90 12.96
N GLY A 25 -35.53 15.05 13.73
CA GLY A 25 -34.92 13.90 14.40
C GLY A 25 -34.40 12.85 13.41
N ALA A 26 -35.15 12.53 12.36
CA ALA A 26 -34.74 11.58 11.32
C ALA A 26 -33.54 12.08 10.51
N LEU A 27 -33.54 13.36 10.09
CA LEU A 27 -32.41 13.98 9.39
C LEU A 27 -31.16 14.02 10.28
N ALA A 28 -31.32 14.33 11.57
CA ALA A 28 -30.23 14.27 12.54
C ALA A 28 -29.66 12.84 12.69
N GLY A 29 -30.53 11.83 12.68
CA GLY A 29 -30.13 10.41 12.70
C GLY A 29 -29.32 10.00 11.48
N VAL A 30 -29.82 10.26 10.27
CA VAL A 30 -29.13 9.92 9.01
C VAL A 30 -27.77 10.63 8.91
N THR A 31 -27.70 11.89 9.32
CA THR A 31 -26.44 12.64 9.35
C THR A 31 -25.44 12.01 10.33
N ALA A 32 -25.91 11.62 11.52
CA ALA A 32 -25.08 10.96 12.52
C ALA A 32 -24.60 9.57 12.05
N ASP A 33 -25.45 8.80 11.36
CA ASP A 33 -25.09 7.48 10.82
C ASP A 33 -24.09 7.58 9.67
N THR A 34 -24.25 8.57 8.78
CA THR A 34 -23.28 8.84 7.70
C THR A 34 -21.92 9.24 8.28
N GLN A 35 -21.92 10.07 9.34
CA GLN A 35 -20.71 10.45 10.09
C GLN A 35 -20.04 9.27 10.81
N ARG A 36 -20.80 8.21 11.16
CA ARG A 36 -20.29 6.97 11.74
C ARG A 36 -19.64 6.09 10.67
N LEU A 37 -20.31 5.87 9.54
CA LEU A 37 -19.77 5.10 8.41
C LEU A 37 -18.47 5.71 7.90
N PHE A 38 -18.42 7.03 7.71
CA PHE A 38 -17.21 7.71 7.22
C PHE A 38 -16.01 7.50 8.16
N ARG A 39 -16.25 7.51 9.48
CA ARG A 39 -15.22 7.19 10.48
C ARG A 39 -14.80 5.74 10.43
N GLN A 40 -15.74 4.82 10.20
CA GLN A 40 -15.45 3.39 10.07
C GLN A 40 -14.63 3.10 8.81
N GLU A 41 -14.97 3.68 7.66
CA GLU A 41 -14.20 3.55 6.42
C GLU A 41 -12.76 4.05 6.60
N ILE A 42 -12.56 5.18 7.30
CA ILE A 42 -11.22 5.69 7.61
C ILE A 42 -10.47 4.73 8.53
N GLU A 43 -11.11 4.23 9.59
CA GLU A 43 -10.46 3.27 10.50
C GLU A 43 -10.15 1.95 9.80
N LEU A 44 -11.02 1.49 8.90
CA LEU A 44 -10.81 0.28 8.09
C LEU A 44 -9.66 0.48 7.10
N ALA A 45 -9.68 1.56 6.31
CA ALA A 45 -8.62 1.90 5.37
C ALA A 45 -7.28 2.07 6.08
N LYS A 46 -7.28 2.63 7.30
CA LYS A 46 -6.08 2.73 8.14
C LYS A 46 -5.61 1.37 8.63
N ALA A 47 -6.52 0.48 9.01
CA ALA A 47 -6.18 -0.89 9.40
C ALA A 47 -5.59 -1.68 8.23
N GLU A 48 -6.21 -1.59 7.05
CA GLU A 48 -5.74 -2.23 5.81
C GLU A 48 -4.40 -1.67 5.38
N ALA A 49 -4.24 -0.34 5.32
CA ALA A 49 -2.96 0.31 5.01
C ALA A 49 -1.85 -0.10 6.01
N ARG A 50 -2.18 -0.26 7.30
CA ARG A 50 -1.22 -0.77 8.29
C ARG A 50 -0.84 -2.22 8.03
N GLN A 51 -1.80 -3.06 7.63
CA GLN A 51 -1.55 -4.47 7.35
C GLN A 51 -0.74 -4.67 6.07
N GLU A 52 -1.04 -3.89 5.02
CA GLU A 52 -0.23 -3.82 3.81
C GLU A 52 1.19 -3.32 4.11
N ALA A 53 1.30 -2.23 4.88
CA ALA A 53 2.59 -1.67 5.27
C ALA A 53 3.42 -2.66 6.11
N ALA A 54 2.80 -3.38 7.04
CA ALA A 54 3.48 -4.40 7.85
C ALA A 54 3.99 -5.55 6.98
N SER A 55 3.17 -6.03 6.04
CA SER A 55 3.55 -7.10 5.12
C SER A 55 4.67 -6.67 4.17
N ALA A 56 4.59 -5.45 3.64
CA ALA A 56 5.65 -4.86 2.82
C ALA A 56 6.94 -4.65 3.62
N ALA A 57 6.85 -4.20 4.88
CA ALA A 57 8.00 -4.03 5.76
C ALA A 57 8.69 -5.36 6.09
N LEU A 58 7.91 -6.42 6.36
CA LEU A 58 8.44 -7.77 6.56
C LEU A 58 9.14 -8.29 5.31
N ALA A 59 8.52 -8.14 4.14
CA ALA A 59 9.13 -8.52 2.87
C ALA A 59 10.43 -7.75 2.63
N ALA A 60 10.42 -6.42 2.80
CA ALA A 60 11.60 -5.58 2.67
C ALA A 60 12.71 -5.98 3.65
N GLY A 61 12.36 -6.30 4.91
CA GLY A 61 13.29 -6.78 5.91
C GLY A 61 13.92 -8.14 5.54
N LEU A 62 13.12 -9.08 5.06
CA LEU A 62 13.60 -10.39 4.60
C LEU A 62 14.51 -10.27 3.38
N PHE A 63 14.12 -9.48 2.37
CA PHE A 63 14.96 -9.26 1.20
C PHE A 63 16.24 -8.48 1.53
N GLY A 64 16.16 -7.49 2.44
CA GLY A 64 17.33 -6.77 2.95
C GLY A 64 18.29 -7.70 3.68
N GLY A 65 17.77 -8.53 4.59
CA GLY A 65 18.54 -9.54 5.31
C GLY A 65 19.16 -10.58 4.40
N ALA A 66 18.41 -11.10 3.41
CA ALA A 66 18.91 -12.03 2.42
C ALA A 66 20.02 -11.42 1.56
N GLY A 67 19.87 -10.16 1.13
CA GLY A 67 20.90 -9.43 0.41
C GLY A 67 22.18 -9.28 1.24
N PHE A 68 22.07 -8.88 2.50
CA PHE A 68 23.20 -8.78 3.41
C PHE A 68 23.88 -10.14 3.64
N ALA A 69 23.11 -11.20 3.91
CA ALA A 69 23.63 -12.54 4.09
C ALA A 69 24.36 -13.05 2.82
N ALA A 70 23.81 -12.78 1.63
CA ALA A 70 24.47 -13.10 0.37
C ALA A 70 25.81 -12.35 0.21
N CYS A 71 25.88 -11.07 0.60
CA CYS A 71 27.14 -10.32 0.64
C CYS A 71 28.15 -10.93 1.63
N MET A 72 27.71 -11.40 2.79
CA MET A 72 28.61 -12.06 3.76
C MET A 72 29.12 -13.41 3.24
N VAL A 73 28.25 -14.22 2.64
CA VAL A 73 28.65 -15.48 1.99
C VAL A 73 29.61 -15.23 0.84
N ALA A 74 29.39 -14.17 0.05
CA ALA A 74 30.30 -13.76 -1.01
C ALA A 74 31.71 -13.46 -0.49
N VAL A 75 31.82 -12.65 0.58
CA VAL A 75 33.11 -12.30 1.18
C VAL A 75 33.78 -13.51 1.81
N LEU A 76 33.08 -14.23 2.68
CA LEU A 76 33.63 -15.39 3.39
C LEU A 76 33.98 -16.52 2.43
N GLY A 77 33.15 -16.76 1.41
CA GLY A 77 33.40 -17.72 0.35
C GLY A 77 34.61 -17.35 -0.50
N SER A 78 34.85 -16.06 -0.74
CA SER A 78 36.06 -15.59 -1.45
C SER A 78 37.33 -15.85 -0.65
N LEU A 79 37.30 -15.56 0.66
CA LEU A 79 38.42 -15.86 1.56
C LEU A 79 38.67 -17.37 1.65
N ALA A 80 37.60 -18.15 1.86
CA ALA A 80 37.69 -19.61 1.92
C ALA A 80 38.24 -20.20 0.61
N GLY A 81 37.78 -19.70 -0.54
CA GLY A 81 38.28 -20.10 -1.85
C GLY A 81 39.75 -19.74 -2.05
N ALA A 82 40.16 -18.53 -1.69
CA ALA A 82 41.54 -18.08 -1.82
C ALA A 82 42.48 -18.88 -0.91
N PHE A 83 42.12 -19.07 0.37
CA PHE A 83 42.92 -19.87 1.30
C PHE A 83 42.94 -21.36 0.92
N GLY A 84 41.81 -21.90 0.46
CA GLY A 84 41.72 -23.28 -0.02
C GLY A 84 42.62 -23.53 -1.23
N LEU A 85 42.61 -22.63 -2.23
CA LEU A 85 43.49 -22.73 -3.40
C LEU A 85 44.95 -22.48 -3.03
N ALA A 86 45.24 -21.65 -2.04
CA ALA A 86 46.61 -21.38 -1.60
C ALA A 86 47.34 -22.62 -1.06
N HIS A 87 46.62 -23.71 -0.72
CA HIS A 87 47.24 -24.99 -0.38
C HIS A 87 47.79 -25.76 -1.58
N VAL A 88 47.36 -25.44 -2.81
CA VAL A 88 47.76 -26.16 -4.03
C VAL A 88 48.48 -25.27 -5.04
N MET A 89 48.45 -23.95 -4.87
CA MET A 89 49.16 -22.98 -5.71
C MET A 89 49.57 -21.74 -4.91
N ASP A 90 50.43 -20.89 -5.50
CA ASP A 90 50.80 -19.62 -4.89
C ASP A 90 49.58 -18.73 -4.62
N ALA A 91 49.61 -18.02 -3.49
CA ALA A 91 48.50 -17.21 -3.01
C ALA A 91 48.09 -16.11 -4.00
N ALA A 92 49.02 -15.54 -4.78
CA ALA A 92 48.70 -14.54 -5.79
C ALA A 92 47.86 -15.14 -6.93
N PHE A 93 48.22 -16.33 -7.40
CA PHE A 93 47.44 -17.03 -8.42
C PHE A 93 46.08 -17.50 -7.88
N ALA A 94 46.02 -17.97 -6.63
CA ALA A 94 44.76 -18.30 -5.97
C ALA A 94 43.80 -17.09 -5.91
N ALA A 95 44.31 -15.93 -5.50
CA ALA A 95 43.54 -14.69 -5.46
C ALA A 95 43.08 -14.25 -6.86
N LEU A 96 43.92 -14.40 -7.90
CA LEU A 96 43.54 -14.11 -9.29
C LEU A 96 42.40 -15.00 -9.79
N VAL A 97 42.40 -16.29 -9.44
CA VAL A 97 41.31 -17.21 -9.82
C VAL A 97 39.98 -16.78 -9.18
N VAL A 98 39.99 -16.46 -7.88
CA VAL A 98 38.79 -15.98 -7.16
C VAL A 98 38.31 -14.65 -7.73
N ALA A 99 39.23 -13.72 -8.03
CA ALA A 99 38.90 -12.45 -8.68
C ALA A 99 38.29 -12.67 -10.08
N GLY A 100 38.84 -13.61 -10.86
CA GLY A 100 38.30 -14.01 -12.16
C GLY A 100 36.88 -14.57 -12.07
N ALA A 101 36.59 -15.40 -11.05
CA ALA A 101 35.23 -15.89 -10.80
C ALA A 101 34.25 -14.75 -10.53
N TRP A 102 34.63 -13.76 -9.71
CA TRP A 102 33.83 -12.57 -9.46
C TRP A 102 33.63 -11.70 -10.69
N LEU A 103 34.64 -11.61 -11.56
CA LEU A 103 34.51 -10.89 -12.83
C LEU A 103 33.41 -11.50 -13.70
N VAL A 104 33.37 -12.84 -13.80
CA VAL A 104 32.33 -13.56 -14.55
C VAL A 104 30.95 -13.36 -13.93
N ILE A 105 30.84 -13.53 -12.61
CA ILE A 105 29.58 -13.31 -11.89
C ILE A 105 29.09 -11.87 -12.09
N GLY A 106 29.97 -10.88 -11.92
CA GLY A 106 29.65 -9.47 -12.09
C GLY A 106 29.20 -9.13 -13.51
N ALA A 107 29.88 -9.66 -14.53
CA ALA A 107 29.49 -9.49 -15.92
C ALA A 107 28.09 -10.06 -16.21
N ALA A 108 27.78 -11.24 -15.69
CA ALA A 108 26.47 -11.87 -15.84
C ALA A 108 25.36 -11.07 -15.14
N LEU A 109 25.60 -10.63 -13.89
CA LEU A 109 24.66 -9.80 -13.14
C LEU A 109 24.41 -8.45 -13.83
N PHE A 110 25.45 -7.80 -14.33
CA PHE A 110 25.32 -6.56 -15.09
C PHE A 110 24.50 -6.76 -16.37
N ALA A 111 24.76 -7.83 -17.12
CA ALA A 111 24.00 -8.13 -18.33
C ALA A 111 22.52 -8.39 -18.02
N ALA A 112 22.22 -9.20 -17.00
CA ALA A 112 20.86 -9.50 -16.57
C ALA A 112 20.14 -8.24 -16.05
N GLY A 113 20.79 -7.43 -15.23
CA GLY A 113 20.26 -6.18 -14.72
C GLY A 113 19.95 -5.20 -15.84
N ARG A 114 20.87 -5.05 -16.81
CA ARG A 114 20.68 -4.21 -17.99
C ARG A 114 19.52 -4.70 -18.87
N ALA A 115 19.37 -6.01 -19.05
CA ALA A 115 18.25 -6.59 -19.80
C ALA A 115 16.90 -6.28 -19.12
N ARG A 116 16.82 -6.47 -17.80
CA ARG A 116 15.61 -6.15 -17.01
C ARG A 116 15.28 -4.66 -17.03
N ALA A 117 16.27 -3.79 -16.85
CA ALA A 117 16.07 -2.34 -16.91
C ALA A 117 15.52 -1.89 -18.28
N ARG A 118 16.06 -2.44 -19.38
CA ARG A 118 15.54 -2.17 -20.73
C ARG A 118 14.10 -2.64 -20.92
N ALA A 119 13.74 -3.81 -20.39
CA ALA A 119 12.37 -4.32 -20.47
C ALA A 119 11.36 -3.41 -19.75
N LEU A 120 11.76 -2.79 -18.64
CA LEU A 120 10.94 -1.82 -17.92
C LEU A 120 10.78 -0.51 -18.70
N SER A 121 11.85 0.00 -19.32
CA SER A 121 11.80 1.21 -20.16
C SER A 121 11.04 1.01 -21.47
N ALA A 122 10.95 -0.22 -21.98
CA ALA A 122 10.24 -0.54 -23.22
C ALA A 122 8.72 -0.71 -23.03
N ARG A 123 8.18 -0.67 -21.80
CA ARG A 123 6.74 -0.77 -21.53
C ARG A 123 6.13 0.64 -21.57
N PRO A 124 5.25 0.98 -22.54
CA PRO A 124 4.60 2.29 -22.57
C PRO A 124 3.77 2.51 -21.30
N PRO A 125 3.81 3.71 -20.69
CA PRO A 125 2.92 4.03 -19.58
C PRO A 125 1.48 4.16 -20.11
N GLY A 126 0.64 3.18 -19.78
CA GLY A 126 -0.81 3.27 -19.94
C GLY A 126 -1.41 2.26 -20.92
N THR A 127 -1.83 1.11 -20.40
CA THR A 127 -3.07 0.48 -20.88
C THR A 127 -3.94 0.24 -19.65
N ARG A 128 -4.94 1.13 -19.51
CA ARG A 128 -6.04 1.05 -18.55
C ARG A 128 -6.66 -0.34 -18.63
N THR A 129 -6.69 -1.06 -17.51
CA THR A 129 -7.63 -2.17 -17.32
C THR A 129 -8.68 -1.65 -16.35
N GLY A 130 -9.86 -1.31 -16.86
CA GLY A 130 -10.95 -0.74 -16.06
C GLY A 130 -12.19 -0.29 -16.85
N GLU A 131 -12.13 -0.20 -18.18
CA GLU A 131 -13.31 0.10 -19.00
C GLU A 131 -13.62 -1.12 -19.88
N THR A 132 -14.34 -2.09 -19.31
CA THR A 132 -15.13 -3.11 -20.04
C THR A 132 -15.88 -3.93 -18.99
N ARG A 133 -16.82 -3.28 -18.28
CA ARG A 133 -17.86 -4.02 -17.54
C ARG A 133 -19.18 -3.26 -17.50
N GLU A 134 -19.56 -2.61 -18.60
CA GLU A 134 -20.93 -2.13 -18.81
C GLU A 134 -21.24 -2.19 -20.30
N GLU A 135 -21.46 -3.39 -20.84
CA GLU A 135 -22.26 -3.56 -22.07
C GLU A 135 -22.59 -5.05 -22.26
N GLU A 136 -23.51 -5.57 -21.46
CA GLU A 136 -24.25 -6.78 -21.83
C GLU A 136 -25.66 -6.73 -21.20
N THR A 137 -26.57 -6.03 -21.86
CA THR A 137 -28.02 -6.20 -21.71
C THR A 137 -28.70 -5.90 -23.04
N PRO A 138 -29.28 -6.92 -23.68
CA PRO A 138 -30.58 -6.81 -24.32
C PRO A 138 -31.70 -7.34 -23.41
#